data_AF-A0A0Q5LW34-F1
#
_entry.id   AF-A0A0Q5LW34-F1
#
_cell.length_a   1.000
_cell.length_b   1.000
_cell.length_c   1.000
_cell.angle_alpha   90.00
_cell.angle_beta   90.00
_cell.angle_gamma   90.00
#
_symmetry.space_group_name_H-M   'P 1'
#
loop_
_entity.id
_entity.type
_entity.pdbx_description
1 polymer ?
#
loop_
_entity_poly.entity_id
_entity_poly.type
_entity_poly.pdbx_seq_one_letter_code
_entity_poly.pdbx_strand_id
1 'polypeptide(L)'
;MTDPTQPPADGDSGLPPQQPYGAPAGQPAGQPAGGVPPEQAYSSAPAAPLDPAQDKQWASFAHLGGILWFLPSLIIWLVFKDRGRLTDQEAKEALNWQITWIAAWVVSQILGIIIGTFTFGIGYLLFSLLIPWALYIVNLVFSILGFVKVNSGGSYRYPVNFRFIK
;
A
#
# COMPACT_ATOMS: atom_id res chain seq x y z
N MET A 1 -45.22 48.77 -15.19
CA MET A 1 -45.67 47.56 -14.47
C MET A 1 -45.71 46.44 -15.48
N THR A 2 -44.85 45.43 -15.26
CA THR A 2 -44.67 44.14 -15.97
C THR A 2 -45.40 43.92 -17.29
N ASP A 3 -44.63 43.81 -18.38
CA ASP A 3 -44.99 43.03 -19.56
C ASP A 3 -44.05 41.80 -19.63
N PRO A 4 -44.53 40.59 -19.29
CA PRO A 4 -43.72 39.39 -19.24
C PRO A 4 -44.22 38.35 -20.26
N THR A 5 -43.90 38.50 -21.55
CA THR A 5 -44.04 37.40 -22.50
C THR A 5 -42.92 37.37 -23.55
N GLN A 6 -41.90 36.57 -23.25
CA GLN A 6 -41.11 35.71 -24.15
C GLN A 6 -39.87 36.27 -24.89
N PRO A 7 -38.73 35.58 -24.75
CA PRO A 7 -37.81 35.27 -25.86
C PRO A 7 -37.52 33.74 -26.00
N PRO A 8 -36.90 33.31 -27.12
CA PRO A 8 -37.16 32.02 -27.77
C PRO A 8 -36.34 30.84 -27.22
N ALA A 9 -36.88 29.63 -27.45
CA ALA A 9 -36.26 28.35 -27.15
C ALA A 9 -35.37 27.89 -28.31
N ASP A 10 -34.06 27.89 -28.08
CA ASP A 10 -33.04 27.11 -28.77
C ASP A 10 -32.20 26.46 -27.64
N GLY A 11 -31.98 25.15 -27.52
CA GLY A 11 -31.93 24.11 -28.52
C GLY A 11 -30.49 23.63 -28.67
N ASP A 12 -29.91 22.98 -27.65
CA ASP A 12 -28.74 22.08 -27.85
C ASP A 12 -28.50 21.18 -26.62
N SER A 13 -29.11 19.99 -26.61
CA SER A 13 -28.74 18.90 -25.70
C SER A 13 -28.14 17.78 -26.54
N GLY A 14 -26.84 17.88 -26.81
CA GLY A 14 -26.05 16.92 -27.58
C GLY A 14 -25.88 15.56 -26.88
N LEU A 15 -26.91 14.73 -26.91
CA LEU A 15 -26.80 13.29 -26.64
C LEU A 15 -26.42 12.56 -27.94
N PRO A 16 -25.37 11.72 -27.95
CA PRO A 16 -25.04 10.91 -29.13
C PRO A 16 -26.10 9.82 -29.37
N PRO A 17 -26.45 9.50 -30.64
CA PRO A 17 -27.49 8.53 -30.95
C PRO A 17 -27.07 7.08 -30.63
N GLN A 18 -27.95 6.37 -29.90
CA GLN A 18 -27.84 4.93 -29.68
C GLN A 18 -28.20 4.15 -30.95
N GLN A 19 -27.37 3.17 -31.30
CA GLN A 19 -27.59 2.26 -32.43
C GLN A 19 -28.71 1.24 -32.12
N PRO A 20 -29.61 0.91 -33.07
CA PRO A 20 -30.77 0.06 -32.81
C PRO A 20 -30.40 -1.43 -32.74
N TYR A 21 -31.01 -2.10 -31.77
CA TYR A 21 -30.97 -3.54 -31.53
C TYR A 21 -31.55 -4.32 -32.73
N GLY A 22 -30.75 -5.16 -33.38
CA GLY A 22 -31.19 -6.04 -34.46
C GLY A 22 -31.14 -7.51 -34.05
N ALA A 23 -32.27 -8.20 -34.18
CA ALA A 23 -32.40 -9.67 -34.23
C ALA A 23 -33.72 -10.00 -34.97
N PRO A 24 -34.00 -11.23 -35.45
CA PRO A 24 -33.20 -12.46 -35.51
C PRO A 24 -33.26 -13.17 -36.89
N ALA A 25 -32.41 -14.18 -37.17
CA ALA A 25 -32.76 -15.33 -38.05
C ALA A 25 -31.67 -16.42 -38.10
N GLY A 26 -32.08 -17.68 -37.88
CA GLY A 26 -31.46 -18.86 -38.49
C GLY A 26 -30.61 -19.76 -37.59
N GLN A 27 -31.26 -20.70 -36.88
CA GLN A 27 -30.61 -21.97 -36.51
C GLN A 27 -30.59 -22.90 -37.72
N PRO A 28 -29.50 -23.65 -37.92
CA PRO A 28 -29.61 -25.06 -38.24
C PRO A 28 -29.03 -25.90 -37.09
N ALA A 29 -29.82 -26.88 -36.65
CA ALA A 29 -29.39 -27.90 -35.72
C ALA A 29 -28.22 -28.70 -36.31
N GLY A 30 -27.13 -28.79 -35.54
CA GLY A 30 -25.97 -29.61 -35.85
C GLY A 30 -25.05 -29.69 -34.64
N GLN A 31 -25.33 -30.62 -33.72
CA GLN A 31 -24.35 -31.05 -32.72
C GLN A 31 -23.42 -32.08 -33.38
N PRO A 32 -22.11 -31.92 -33.19
CA PRO A 32 -21.33 -33.04 -32.72
C PRO A 32 -20.51 -32.69 -31.47
N ALA A 33 -20.60 -33.62 -30.51
CA ALA A 33 -19.67 -34.00 -29.47
C ALA A 33 -18.45 -33.10 -29.14
N GLY A 34 -18.38 -32.70 -27.87
CA GLY A 34 -17.15 -32.80 -27.08
C GLY A 34 -16.02 -31.82 -27.39
N GLY A 35 -16.29 -30.52 -27.42
CA GLY A 35 -15.23 -29.51 -27.35
C GLY A 35 -14.81 -29.30 -25.89
N VAL A 36 -13.58 -29.71 -25.55
CA VAL A 36 -12.91 -29.24 -24.34
C VAL A 36 -12.86 -27.70 -24.43
N PRO A 37 -13.28 -26.94 -23.41
CA PRO A 37 -13.14 -25.49 -23.44
C PRO A 37 -11.69 -25.14 -23.76
N PRO A 38 -11.41 -24.15 -24.63
CA PRO A 38 -10.04 -23.73 -24.85
C PRO A 38 -9.46 -23.34 -23.50
N GLU A 39 -8.43 -24.09 -23.10
CA GLU A 39 -7.67 -23.84 -21.88
C GLU A 39 -7.07 -22.44 -22.02
N GLN A 40 -7.74 -21.45 -21.44
CA GLN A 40 -7.27 -20.07 -21.39
C GLN A 40 -5.96 -20.12 -20.60
N ALA A 41 -4.85 -20.18 -21.32
CA ALA A 41 -3.54 -19.94 -20.74
C ALA A 41 -3.63 -18.58 -20.05
N TYR A 42 -3.64 -18.61 -18.71
CA TYR A 42 -3.56 -17.42 -17.87
C TYR A 42 -2.20 -16.78 -18.11
N SER A 43 -2.10 -16.05 -19.21
CA SER A 43 -1.02 -15.12 -19.47
C SER A 43 -1.29 -13.93 -18.55
N SER A 44 -0.59 -13.92 -17.42
CA SER A 44 -0.59 -12.79 -16.49
C SER A 44 0.03 -11.60 -17.21
N ALA A 45 -0.81 -10.77 -17.81
CA ALA A 45 -0.38 -9.46 -18.28
C ALA A 45 0.21 -8.68 -17.09
N PRO A 46 1.36 -8.00 -17.25
CA PRO A 46 1.95 -7.22 -16.18
C PRO A 46 0.94 -6.19 -15.67
N ALA A 47 0.82 -6.06 -14.35
CA ALA A 47 -0.11 -5.15 -13.72
C ALA A 47 0.17 -3.70 -14.16
N ALA A 48 -0.88 -2.92 -14.41
CA ALA A 48 -0.74 -1.55 -14.86
C ALA A 48 0.06 -0.69 -13.86
N PRO A 49 0.94 0.22 -14.35
CA PRO A 49 1.65 1.17 -13.50
C PRO A 49 0.71 2.03 -12.66
N LEU A 50 1.18 2.48 -11.49
CA LEU A 50 0.46 3.42 -10.63
C LEU A 50 0.49 4.83 -11.23
N ASP A 51 -0.62 5.56 -11.11
CA ASP A 51 -0.58 7.00 -11.34
C ASP A 51 0.25 7.71 -10.25
N PRO A 52 0.70 8.96 -10.47
CA PRO A 52 1.57 9.66 -9.51
C PRO A 52 0.95 9.86 -8.12
N ALA A 53 -0.38 10.05 -8.04
CA ALA A 53 -1.06 10.22 -6.76
C ALA A 53 -1.12 8.90 -5.99
N GLN A 54 -1.40 7.79 -6.68
CA GLN A 54 -1.39 6.44 -6.12
C GLN A 54 0.01 6.02 -5.68
N ASP A 55 1.04 6.28 -6.49
CA ASP A 55 2.44 5.95 -6.16
C ASP A 55 2.87 6.67 -4.88
N LYS A 56 2.53 7.95 -4.74
CA LYS A 56 2.76 8.72 -3.52
C LYS A 56 1.97 8.19 -2.32
N GLN A 57 0.69 7.86 -2.53
CA GLN A 57 -0.17 7.36 -1.48
C GLN A 57 0.39 6.07 -0.88
N TRP A 58 0.69 5.06 -1.70
CA TRP A 58 1.21 3.78 -1.24
C TRP A 58 2.61 3.89 -0.65
N ALA A 59 3.48 4.70 -1.26
CA ALA A 59 4.79 5.03 -0.68
C ALA A 59 4.67 5.61 0.73
N SER A 60 3.79 6.58 0.96
CA SER A 60 3.59 7.18 2.27
C SER A 60 2.99 6.19 3.28
N PHE A 61 1.98 5.41 2.88
CA PHE A 61 1.33 4.43 3.74
C PHE A 61 2.24 3.28 4.15
N ALA A 62 3.28 2.98 3.37
CA ALA A 62 4.28 2.01 3.80
C ALA A 62 4.99 2.42 5.10
N HIS A 63 5.25 3.71 5.30
CA HIS A 63 5.79 4.22 6.57
C HIS A 63 4.75 4.18 7.69
N LEU A 64 3.55 4.68 7.41
CA LEU A 64 2.49 4.77 8.42
C LEU A 64 2.06 3.39 8.93
N GLY A 65 1.91 2.43 8.02
CA GLY A 65 1.58 1.05 8.35
C GLY A 65 2.65 0.36 9.21
N GLY A 66 3.90 0.83 9.13
CA GLY A 66 5.00 0.38 9.98
C GLY A 66 4.77 0.57 11.48
N ILE A 67 3.88 1.48 11.88
CA ILE A 67 3.51 1.68 13.29
C ILE A 67 2.79 0.45 13.86
N LEU A 68 2.02 -0.24 13.01
CA LEU A 68 1.27 -1.43 13.40
C LEU A 68 2.19 -2.64 13.50
N TRP A 69 3.01 -2.87 12.46
CA TRP A 69 4.02 -3.92 12.40
C TRP A 69 4.85 -3.81 11.11
N PHE A 70 5.72 -4.79 10.82
CA PHE A 70 6.43 -4.88 9.54
C PHE A 70 5.54 -5.31 8.36
N LEU A 71 4.42 -5.99 8.63
CA LEU A 71 3.57 -6.60 7.60
C LEU A 71 2.96 -5.58 6.63
N PRO A 72 2.40 -4.43 7.05
CA PRO A 72 1.86 -3.45 6.10
C PRO A 72 2.92 -2.94 5.11
N SER A 73 4.12 -2.61 5.58
CA SER A 73 5.23 -2.19 4.70
C SER A 73 5.65 -3.30 3.74
N LEU A 74 5.71 -4.55 4.22
CA LEU A 74 6.02 -5.72 3.39
C LEU A 74 4.97 -5.96 2.31
N ILE A 75 3.69 -5.95 2.67
CA ILE A 75 2.58 -6.19 1.75
C ILE A 75 2.56 -5.09 0.69
N ILE A 76 2.66 -3.82 1.08
CA ILE A 76 2.69 -2.71 0.14
C ILE A 76 3.86 -2.86 -0.83
N TRP A 77 5.05 -3.19 -0.32
CA TRP A 77 6.20 -3.41 -1.18
C TRP A 77 5.97 -4.55 -2.17
N LEU A 78 5.56 -5.74 -1.72
CA LEU A 78 5.35 -6.88 -2.60
C LEU A 78 4.26 -6.65 -3.66
N VAL A 79 3.20 -5.92 -3.31
CA VAL A 79 2.05 -5.69 -4.21
C VAL A 79 2.33 -4.59 -5.23
N PHE A 80 3.09 -3.56 -4.87
CA PHE A 80 3.21 -2.34 -5.68
C PHE A 80 4.63 -2.04 -6.19
N LYS A 81 5.66 -2.79 -5.78
CA LYS A 81 7.07 -2.54 -6.19
C LYS A 81 7.29 -2.45 -7.70
N ASP A 82 6.57 -3.25 -8.48
CA ASP A 82 6.76 -3.29 -9.94
C ASP A 82 5.88 -2.26 -10.68
N ARG A 83 5.01 -1.53 -9.94
CA ARG A 83 4.01 -0.61 -10.50
C ARG A 83 4.32 0.85 -10.20
N GLY A 84 5.03 1.15 -9.11
CA GLY A 84 5.33 2.51 -8.67
C GLY A 84 6.78 2.65 -8.22
N ARG A 85 7.51 3.61 -8.80
CA ARG A 85 8.94 3.81 -8.49
C ARG A 85 9.14 4.40 -7.10
N LEU A 86 8.27 5.32 -6.69
CA LEU A 86 8.33 5.90 -5.35
C LEU A 86 7.90 4.86 -4.31
N THR A 87 6.87 4.08 -4.61
CA THR A 87 6.40 2.99 -3.74
C THR A 87 7.48 1.93 -3.56
N ASP A 88 8.17 1.50 -4.62
CA ASP A 88 9.29 0.56 -4.48
C ASP A 88 10.38 1.13 -3.55
N GLN A 89 10.80 2.38 -3.76
CA GLN A 89 11.83 3.01 -2.95
C GLN A 89 11.43 3.13 -1.47
N GLU A 90 10.29 3.77 -1.19
CA GLU A 90 9.90 4.14 0.17
C GLU A 90 9.34 2.93 0.94
N ALA A 91 8.64 2.00 0.28
CA ALA A 91 8.17 0.79 0.94
C ALA A 91 9.32 -0.16 1.32
N LYS A 92 10.38 -0.26 0.48
CA LYS A 92 11.62 -0.96 0.87
C LYS A 92 12.31 -0.30 2.05
N GLU A 93 12.44 1.02 2.02
CA GLU A 93 13.10 1.77 3.08
C GLU A 93 12.32 1.64 4.41
N ALA A 94 10.99 1.75 4.38
CA ALA A 94 10.12 1.50 5.52
C ALA A 94 10.22 0.06 6.04
N LEU A 95 10.21 -0.94 5.16
CA LEU A 95 10.33 -2.34 5.54
C LEU A 95 11.70 -2.64 6.20
N ASN A 96 12.79 -2.14 5.61
CA ASN A 96 14.13 -2.25 6.21
C ASN A 96 14.17 -1.61 7.61
N TRP A 97 13.48 -0.48 7.80
CA TRP A 97 13.39 0.16 9.12
C TRP A 97 12.62 -0.72 10.11
N GLN A 98 11.50 -1.30 9.70
CA GLN A 98 10.73 -2.20 10.56
C GLN A 98 11.56 -3.42 11.00
N ILE A 99 12.34 -4.01 10.08
CA ILE A 99 13.26 -5.11 10.40
C ILE A 99 14.35 -4.63 11.39
N THR A 100 14.93 -3.45 11.15
CA THR A 100 15.94 -2.84 12.03
C THR A 100 15.39 -2.62 13.44
N TRP A 101 14.17 -2.08 13.56
CA TRP A 101 13.52 -1.83 14.83
C TRP A 101 13.15 -3.14 15.55
N ILE A 102 12.63 -4.15 14.84
CA ILE A 102 12.36 -5.48 15.42
C ILE A 102 13.65 -6.10 15.96
N ALA A 103 14.76 -6.01 15.22
CA ALA A 103 16.05 -6.51 15.69
C ALA A 103 16.48 -5.80 16.98
N ALA A 104 16.36 -4.48 17.05
CA ALA A 104 16.65 -3.72 18.26
C ALA A 104 15.75 -4.12 19.44
N TRP A 105 14.46 -4.36 19.17
CA TRP A 105 13.51 -4.84 20.16
C TRP A 105 13.91 -6.23 20.69
N VAL A 106 14.20 -7.19 19.82
CA VAL A 106 14.64 -8.55 20.23
C VAL A 106 15.93 -8.50 21.04
N VAL A 107 16.92 -7.71 20.60
CA VAL A 107 18.18 -7.53 21.34
C VAL A 107 17.91 -6.95 22.74
N SER A 108 16.99 -5.99 22.86
CA SER A 108 16.60 -5.45 24.16
C SER A 108 15.96 -6.51 25.07
N GLN A 109 15.12 -7.39 24.55
CA GLN A 109 14.49 -8.45 25.33
C GLN A 109 15.53 -9.45 25.85
N ILE A 110 16.46 -9.87 25.00
CA ILE A 110 17.55 -10.77 25.38
C ILE A 110 18.40 -10.14 26.49
N LEU A 111 18.77 -8.87 26.34
CA LEU A 111 19.57 -8.17 27.34
C LEU A 111 18.82 -8.02 28.67
N GLY A 112 17.51 -7.76 28.61
CA GLY A 112 16.64 -7.70 29.78
C GLY A 112 16.58 -9.03 30.54
N ILE A 113 16.50 -10.16 29.84
CA ILE A 113 16.50 -11.50 30.45
C ILE A 113 17.85 -11.79 31.13
N ILE A 114 18.96 -11.46 30.47
CA ILE A 114 20.31 -11.65 31.03
C ILE A 114 20.47 -10.83 32.30
N ILE A 115 20.18 -9.54 32.26
CA ILE A 115 20.26 -8.64 33.43
C ILE A 115 19.30 -9.11 34.54
N GLY A 116 18.09 -9.52 34.18
CA GLY A 116 17.09 -10.05 35.10
C GLY A 116 17.59 -11.25 35.90
N THR A 117 18.32 -12.14 35.24
CA THR A 117 18.88 -13.35 35.85
C THR A 117 19.88 -13.00 36.96
N PHE A 118 20.71 -11.96 36.77
CA PHE A 118 21.70 -11.53 37.77
C PHE A 118 21.13 -10.59 38.86
N THR A 119 19.89 -10.12 38.71
CA THR A 119 19.27 -9.12 39.60
C THR A 119 18.02 -9.65 40.33
N PHE A 120 17.88 -10.97 40.42
CA PHE A 120 16.71 -11.63 41.04
C PHE A 120 15.36 -11.16 40.46
N GLY A 121 15.32 -10.84 39.16
CA GLY A 121 14.11 -10.41 38.44
C GLY A 121 13.80 -8.90 38.49
N ILE A 122 14.43 -8.13 39.38
CA ILE A 122 14.18 -6.66 39.48
C ILE A 122 14.67 -5.93 38.23
N GLY A 123 15.86 -6.29 37.74
CA GLY A 123 16.41 -5.71 36.52
C GLY A 123 15.58 -6.03 35.28
N TYR A 124 14.91 -7.19 35.25
CA TYR A 124 13.98 -7.51 34.17
C TYR A 124 12.76 -6.59 34.20
N LEU A 125 12.16 -6.35 35.36
CA LEU A 125 10.99 -5.48 35.47
C LEU A 125 11.27 -4.04 35.03
N LEU A 126 12.40 -3.47 35.45
CA LEU A 126 12.78 -2.10 35.04
C LEU A 126 13.14 -2.03 33.56
N PHE A 127 13.92 -2.98 33.06
CA PHE A 127 14.41 -2.96 31.68
C PHE A 127 13.31 -3.30 30.67
N SER A 128 12.50 -4.32 30.95
CA SER A 128 11.40 -4.79 30.10
C SER A 128 10.23 -3.80 30.08
N LEU A 129 10.05 -2.98 31.12
CA LEU A 129 8.99 -1.97 31.13
C LEU A 129 9.42 -0.63 30.49
N LEU A 130 10.67 -0.19 30.58
CA LEU A 130 11.05 1.13 30.06
C LEU A 130 11.56 1.10 28.61
N ILE A 131 12.44 0.15 28.29
CA ILE A 131 13.14 0.13 27.00
C ILE A 131 12.19 -0.14 25.83
N PRO A 132 11.26 -1.11 25.88
CA PRO A 132 10.36 -1.38 24.76
C PRO A 132 9.45 -0.20 24.42
N TRP A 133 8.98 0.54 25.43
CA TRP A 133 8.18 1.74 25.21
C TRP A 133 8.99 2.86 24.55
N ALA A 134 10.22 3.08 24.99
CA ALA A 134 11.12 4.04 24.35
C ALA A 134 11.38 3.66 22.88
N LEU A 135 11.68 2.39 22.59
CA LEU A 135 11.86 1.90 21.22
C LEU A 135 10.59 2.07 20.39
N TYR A 136 9.41 1.80 20.95
CA TYR A 136 8.14 1.97 20.24
C TYR A 136 7.87 3.44 19.91
N ILE A 137 8.15 4.37 20.82
CA ILE A 137 8.05 5.82 20.57
C ILE A 137 9.01 6.23 19.44
N VAL A 138 10.24 5.72 19.42
CA VAL A 138 11.18 5.98 18.31
C VAL A 138 10.63 5.48 16.98
N ASN A 139 10.06 4.26 16.93
CA ASN A 139 9.39 3.74 15.74
C ASN A 139 8.22 4.61 15.29
N LEU A 140 7.38 5.01 16.23
CA LEU A 140 6.22 5.87 15.98
C LEU A 140 6.66 7.20 15.36
N VAL A 141 7.61 7.89 15.98
CA VAL A 141 8.11 9.19 15.52
C VAL A 141 8.70 9.08 14.12
N PHE A 142 9.62 8.15 13.87
CA PHE A 142 10.23 8.04 12.54
C PHE A 142 9.26 7.57 11.47
N SER A 143 8.29 6.72 11.80
CA SER A 143 7.25 6.30 10.86
C SER A 143 6.32 7.47 10.48
N ILE A 144 5.95 8.32 11.44
CA ILE A 144 5.19 9.54 11.16
C ILE A 144 6.01 10.52 10.31
N LEU A 145 7.28 10.75 10.64
CA LEU A 145 8.16 11.62 9.85
C LEU A 145 8.32 11.13 8.41
N GLY A 146 8.47 9.82 8.23
CA GLY A 146 8.49 9.19 6.91
C GLY A 146 7.19 9.42 6.14
N PHE A 147 6.05 9.11 6.77
CA PHE A 147 4.74 9.33 6.17
C PHE A 147 4.55 10.79 5.74
N VAL A 148 4.76 11.75 6.65
CA VAL A 148 4.55 13.18 6.37
C VAL A 148 5.46 13.65 5.24
N LYS A 149 6.74 13.28 5.27
CA LYS A 149 7.71 13.69 4.25
C LYS A 149 7.37 13.15 2.87
N VAL A 150 7.03 11.87 2.77
CA VAL A 150 6.66 11.24 1.49
C VAL A 150 5.32 11.74 0.99
N ASN A 151 4.33 11.92 1.88
CA ASN A 151 3.03 12.45 1.51
C ASN A 151 3.09 13.91 1.00
N SER A 152 4.08 14.69 1.46
CA SER A 152 4.39 16.03 0.95
C SER A 152 5.10 16.06 -0.42
N GLY A 153 5.39 14.88 -1.00
CA GLY A 153 6.06 14.75 -2.30
C GLY A 153 7.58 14.58 -2.23
N GLY A 154 8.13 14.41 -1.01
CA GLY A 154 9.56 14.12 -0.82
C GLY A 154 9.87 12.62 -0.76
N SER A 155 11.10 12.32 -0.35
CA SER A 155 11.57 10.97 0.01
C SER A 155 12.09 10.96 1.44
N TYR A 156 11.97 9.83 2.13
CA TYR A 156 12.45 9.68 3.49
C TYR A 156 13.56 8.64 3.56
N ARG A 157 14.57 8.92 4.39
CA ARG A 157 15.60 7.95 4.74
C ARG A 157 15.72 7.91 6.24
N TYR A 158 15.58 6.72 6.81
CA TYR A 158 15.71 6.53 8.24
C TYR A 158 17.17 6.76 8.63
N PRO A 159 17.45 7.50 9.73
CA PRO A 159 18.82 7.78 10.16
C PRO A 159 19.62 6.51 10.49
N VAL A 160 18.95 5.51 11.07
CA VAL A 160 19.51 4.20 11.39
C VAL A 160 18.67 3.16 10.66
N ASN A 161 19.19 2.60 9.57
CA ASN A 161 18.46 1.60 8.80
C ASN A 161 19.41 0.61 8.11
N PHE A 162 19.25 -0.67 8.43
CA PHE A 162 19.97 -1.74 7.76
C PHE A 162 19.25 -2.11 6.47
N ARG A 163 19.87 -1.83 5.33
CA ARG A 163 19.31 -2.10 3.99
C ARG A 163 19.49 -3.56 3.60
N PHE A 164 18.68 -4.43 4.19
CA PHE A 164 18.65 -5.85 3.88
C PHE A 164 18.14 -6.09 2.46
N ILE A 165 17.13 -5.33 2.07
CA ILE A 165 16.55 -5.33 0.72
C ILE A 165 17.11 -4.13 -0.05
N LYS A 166 17.62 -4.37 -1.27
CA LYS A 166 18.23 -3.37 -2.17
C LYS A 166 17.30 -3.09 -3.35
#